data_AF-A0A9D4ITI2-F1
#
_entry.id   AF-A0A9D4ITI2-F1
#
_cell.length_a   1.000
_cell.length_b   1.000
_cell.length_c   1.000
_cell.angle_alpha   90.00
_cell.angle_beta   90.00
_cell.angle_gamma   90.00
#
_symmetry.space_group_name_H-M   'P 1'
#
loop_
_entity.id
_entity.type
_entity.pdbx_description
1 polymer ?
#
loop_
_entity_poly.entity_id
_entity_poly.type
_entity_poly.pdbx_seq_one_letter_code
_entity_poly.pdbx_strand_id
1 'polypeptide(L)'
;MKHRTCGRGDIKKWPVSKEDASLLHKGGDFLSNTEDDFLSKEEGNFLSKELEDFLWKCDEHVDKKLSQFCHDHSQLCCSDCVVKIHSQCSKVTPINELTDMQPTHLQGLSVELETVLGEIKSLQISQELSVQALLRTYKEHGAVMIEQMRGNLNFNIDDIDECGNSYVSTSGGHEQYLKEEMCRSVLFILNEYDNITVKELNEMRDEVISIKGSITSSIHKCTSLHNDLSHFHEFVQKIGDNKELCLIASIKCKHIIQQALTLLGKSGKVFNVQSITKHNVRIPSDKDLCYINGICVLPDGQVLVVDWDKKNVNLLNQQYQVVSHWDVNARPLHICLITPSEVAVAVNTSNIHEIQFITVNQGKLVSGRKFQLQHECTCITHHQGDLFVTSGQELYKYSLNGKLICRLYQDRSADWTVYKCAVSPTGDRLYITNYWNKLHTLARDGTLLATYTDPALEYPWGLHVTPAGQVLVCGYSLATVQQVGWEGESKLATLATQEDGVRSPWLVCYSSTTSSIIVGQKWVDNILVFRVE
;
A
#
# COMPACT_ATOMS: atom_id res chain seq x y z
N MET A 1 32.00 -41.23 -64.71
CA MET A 1 30.70 -41.39 -65.43
C MET A 1 29.88 -42.46 -64.71
N LYS A 2 28.60 -42.13 -64.45
CA LYS A 2 27.46 -42.95 -63.96
C LYS A 2 27.46 -43.57 -62.54
N HIS A 3 26.61 -42.95 -61.72
CA HIS A 3 25.64 -43.46 -60.73
C HIS A 3 26.05 -44.43 -59.61
N ARG A 4 25.75 -44.03 -58.37
CA ARG A 4 24.61 -44.54 -57.58
C ARG A 4 24.20 -43.56 -56.48
N THR A 5 22.90 -43.30 -56.40
CA THR A 5 22.21 -42.53 -55.35
C THR A 5 21.56 -43.48 -54.34
N CYS A 6 21.63 -43.15 -53.06
CA CYS A 6 20.88 -43.71 -51.94
C CYS A 6 20.82 -42.58 -50.90
N GLY A 7 19.75 -42.21 -50.21
CA GLY A 7 18.35 -42.63 -50.11
C GLY A 7 17.87 -41.91 -48.84
N ARG A 8 16.93 -40.96 -48.95
CA ARG A 8 16.37 -40.22 -47.80
C ARG A 8 15.36 -41.12 -47.09
N GLY A 9 15.55 -41.35 -45.80
CA GLY A 9 14.57 -42.01 -44.93
C GLY A 9 13.58 -41.00 -44.36
N ASP A 10 12.30 -41.33 -44.49
CA ASP A 10 11.14 -40.57 -44.03
C ASP A 10 11.01 -40.52 -42.50
N ILE A 11 10.91 -39.32 -41.93
CA ILE A 11 10.43 -39.13 -40.55
C ILE A 11 8.91 -38.97 -40.60
N LYS A 12 8.22 -39.93 -39.99
CA LYS A 12 6.76 -39.99 -39.86
C LYS A 12 6.23 -38.80 -39.04
N LYS A 13 5.27 -38.07 -39.62
CA LYS A 13 4.42 -37.08 -38.93
C LYS A 13 3.55 -37.78 -37.87
N TRP A 14 3.52 -37.23 -36.65
CA TRP A 14 2.50 -37.54 -35.64
C TRP A 14 1.17 -36.87 -36.00
N PRO A 15 0.01 -37.51 -35.78
CA PRO A 15 -1.29 -36.91 -36.02
C PRO A 15 -1.76 -36.11 -34.79
N VAL A 16 -1.99 -34.82 -34.96
CA VAL A 16 -2.78 -34.00 -34.03
C VAL A 16 -4.26 -34.16 -34.39
N SER A 17 -5.08 -34.57 -33.44
CA SER A 17 -6.53 -34.76 -33.60
C SER A 17 -7.26 -33.42 -33.77
N LYS A 18 -8.30 -33.44 -34.61
CA LYS A 18 -9.10 -32.28 -35.08
C LYS A 18 -10.06 -31.66 -34.05
N GLU A 19 -9.85 -31.85 -32.74
CA GLU A 19 -10.79 -31.37 -31.71
C GLU A 19 -10.41 -30.04 -31.06
N ASP A 20 -9.19 -29.53 -31.27
CA ASP A 20 -8.72 -28.29 -30.62
C ASP A 20 -8.93 -26.99 -31.44
N ALA A 21 -9.71 -27.04 -32.53
CA ALA A 21 -9.97 -25.89 -33.41
C ALA A 21 -11.41 -25.33 -33.35
N SER A 22 -12.16 -25.59 -32.26
CA SER A 22 -13.58 -25.21 -32.15
C SER A 22 -13.94 -24.22 -31.02
N LEU A 23 -12.94 -23.64 -30.32
CA LEU A 23 -13.18 -22.69 -29.22
C LEU A 23 -12.90 -21.21 -29.58
N LEU A 24 -12.86 -20.84 -30.87
CA LEU A 24 -12.52 -19.49 -31.33
C LEU A 24 -13.66 -18.68 -31.98
N HIS A 25 -14.91 -19.14 -31.93
CA HIS A 25 -16.05 -18.35 -32.42
C HIS A 25 -17.29 -18.54 -31.55
N LYS A 26 -17.56 -17.58 -30.65
CA LYS A 26 -18.89 -17.23 -30.12
C LYS A 26 -18.76 -15.97 -29.26
N GLY A 27 -18.76 -14.82 -29.92
CA GLY A 27 -18.77 -13.50 -29.31
C GLY A 27 -19.30 -12.53 -30.36
N GLY A 28 -20.61 -12.43 -30.46
CA GLY A 28 -21.30 -11.58 -31.42
C GLY A 28 -22.80 -11.58 -31.11
N ASP A 29 -23.34 -10.37 -31.00
CA ASP A 29 -24.75 -10.01 -30.98
C ASP A 29 -25.51 -10.15 -29.65
N PHE A 30 -25.51 -9.08 -28.86
CA PHE A 30 -26.66 -8.66 -28.06
C PHE A 30 -26.56 -7.16 -27.71
N LEU A 31 -26.82 -6.29 -28.70
CA LEU A 31 -27.18 -4.88 -28.48
C LEU A 31 -28.15 -4.45 -29.60
N SER A 32 -29.44 -4.35 -29.29
CA SER A 32 -30.37 -3.47 -29.99
C SER A 32 -31.59 -3.13 -29.13
N ASN A 33 -31.79 -1.81 -28.99
CA ASN A 33 -33.01 -1.01 -28.83
C ASN A 33 -34.00 -1.42 -27.73
N THR A 34 -34.43 -0.51 -26.85
CA THR A 34 -35.34 0.64 -27.11
C THR A 34 -35.10 1.73 -26.07
N GLU A 35 -34.74 2.96 -26.44
CA GLU A 35 -35.59 4.13 -26.77
C GLU A 35 -36.56 4.60 -25.66
N ASP A 36 -36.33 5.87 -25.28
CA ASP A 36 -37.10 6.77 -24.43
C ASP A 36 -38.56 6.92 -24.90
N ASP A 37 -39.52 6.82 -23.98
CA ASP A 37 -40.57 7.82 -23.80
C ASP A 37 -41.37 7.51 -22.52
N PHE A 38 -42.04 8.54 -21.96
CA PHE A 38 -42.91 8.56 -20.76
C PHE A 38 -42.29 9.02 -19.43
N LEU A 39 -42.19 10.35 -19.27
CA LEU A 39 -42.08 11.00 -17.96
C LEU A 39 -43.25 11.99 -17.76
N SER A 40 -44.20 11.64 -16.90
CA SER A 40 -45.17 12.60 -16.37
C SER A 40 -45.42 12.41 -14.88
N LYS A 41 -44.98 13.39 -14.08
CA LYS A 41 -45.46 13.89 -12.77
C LYS A 41 -45.79 12.94 -11.59
N GLU A 42 -45.87 11.62 -11.74
CA GLU A 42 -46.17 10.69 -10.63
C GLU A 42 -44.91 10.11 -9.94
N GLU A 43 -43.73 10.17 -10.57
CA GLU A 43 -42.48 9.58 -10.04
C GLU A 43 -41.93 10.26 -8.78
N GLY A 44 -42.29 11.52 -8.51
CA GLY A 44 -41.78 12.25 -7.35
C GLY A 44 -42.15 11.59 -6.01
N ASN A 45 -43.32 10.93 -5.94
CA ASN A 45 -43.75 10.18 -4.75
C ASN A 45 -43.24 8.74 -4.76
N PHE A 46 -43.02 8.13 -5.93
CA PHE A 46 -42.59 6.73 -6.02
C PHE A 46 -41.11 6.58 -5.66
N LEU A 47 -40.25 7.45 -6.20
CA LEU A 47 -38.83 7.52 -5.87
C LEU A 47 -38.59 7.87 -4.39
N SER A 48 -39.49 8.63 -3.77
CA SER A 48 -39.39 8.98 -2.34
C SER A 48 -39.41 7.77 -1.42
N LYS A 49 -40.23 6.79 -1.75
CA LYS A 49 -40.51 5.65 -0.89
C LYS A 49 -39.47 4.56 -1.03
N GLU A 50 -39.01 4.28 -2.25
CA GLU A 50 -37.93 3.32 -2.50
C GLU A 50 -36.61 3.78 -1.87
N LEU A 51 -36.35 5.08 -1.93
CA LEU A 51 -35.12 5.68 -1.47
C LEU A 51 -35.12 5.87 0.06
N GLU A 52 -36.27 6.21 0.66
CA GLU A 52 -36.47 6.05 2.10
C GLU A 52 -36.26 4.60 2.53
N ASP A 53 -36.88 3.63 1.86
CA ASP A 53 -36.73 2.23 2.23
C ASP A 53 -35.28 1.73 2.09
N PHE A 54 -34.49 2.23 1.12
CA PHE A 54 -33.07 1.92 1.00
C PHE A 54 -32.22 2.54 2.11
N LEU A 55 -32.39 3.83 2.39
CA LEU A 55 -31.61 4.53 3.42
C LEU A 55 -31.82 3.93 4.80
N TRP A 56 -33.04 3.47 5.08
CA TRP A 56 -33.40 2.88 6.35
C TRP A 56 -33.09 1.39 6.44
N LYS A 57 -32.68 0.68 5.38
CA LYS A 57 -32.36 -0.75 5.46
C LYS A 57 -30.99 -1.01 6.06
N CYS A 58 -30.94 -2.05 6.90
CA CYS A 58 -29.70 -2.58 7.45
C CYS A 58 -29.02 -3.51 6.44
N ASP A 59 -27.72 -3.29 6.23
CA ASP A 59 -26.95 -4.05 5.23
C ASP A 59 -26.76 -5.52 5.64
N GLU A 60 -26.75 -5.82 6.95
CA GLU A 60 -26.66 -7.18 7.50
C GLU A 60 -28.03 -7.87 7.66
N HIS A 61 -29.11 -7.09 7.76
CA HIS A 61 -30.45 -7.58 8.03
C HIS A 61 -31.44 -6.86 7.11
N VAL A 62 -31.58 -7.36 5.88
CA VAL A 62 -32.30 -6.72 4.76
C VAL A 62 -33.75 -6.33 5.10
N ASP A 63 -34.40 -7.06 6.02
CA ASP A 63 -35.79 -6.81 6.44
C ASP A 63 -35.92 -5.85 7.63
N LYS A 64 -34.81 -5.31 8.14
CA LYS A 64 -34.78 -4.52 9.38
C LYS A 64 -34.39 -3.08 9.11
N LYS A 65 -35.08 -2.16 9.80
CA LYS A 65 -34.77 -0.73 9.74
C LYS A 65 -33.63 -0.36 10.69
N LEU A 66 -32.74 0.51 10.21
CA LEU A 66 -31.73 1.18 11.01
C LEU A 66 -32.45 2.04 12.06
N SER A 67 -31.99 1.95 13.29
CA SER A 67 -32.61 2.67 14.41
C SER A 67 -31.59 3.23 15.40
N GLN A 68 -30.34 2.79 15.31
CA GLN A 68 -29.28 3.11 16.25
C GLN A 68 -27.97 3.41 15.53
N PHE A 69 -27.08 4.12 16.21
CA PHE A 69 -25.72 4.42 15.77
C PHE A 69 -24.74 3.93 16.83
N CYS A 70 -23.81 3.07 16.42
CA CYS A 70 -22.72 2.59 17.26
C CYS A 70 -21.56 3.59 17.17
N HIS A 71 -21.16 4.17 18.30
CA HIS A 71 -20.06 5.15 18.33
C HIS A 71 -18.70 4.47 18.18
N ASP A 72 -18.53 3.29 18.78
CA ASP A 72 -17.28 2.53 18.76
C ASP A 72 -16.85 2.14 17.35
N HIS A 73 -17.82 1.81 16.49
CA HIS A 73 -17.60 1.46 15.08
C HIS A 73 -18.00 2.58 14.12
N SER A 74 -18.53 3.69 14.64
CA SER A 74 -19.04 4.83 13.86
C SER A 74 -19.98 4.42 12.72
N GLN A 75 -20.93 3.52 12.98
CA GLN A 75 -21.82 2.95 11.96
C GLN A 75 -23.28 2.87 12.41
N LEU A 76 -24.20 2.90 11.43
CA LEU A 76 -25.63 2.70 11.66
C LEU A 76 -25.94 1.21 11.84
N CYS A 77 -26.84 0.90 12.75
CA CYS A 77 -27.23 -0.47 13.07
C CYS A 77 -28.74 -0.58 13.34
N CYS A 78 -29.31 -1.74 13.00
CA CYS A 78 -30.64 -2.12 13.46
C CYS A 78 -30.56 -2.76 14.87
N SER A 79 -31.72 -2.96 15.50
CA SER A 79 -31.84 -3.64 16.80
C SER A 79 -31.10 -4.98 16.85
N ASP A 80 -31.12 -5.73 15.75
CA ASP A 80 -30.59 -7.09 15.71
C ASP A 80 -29.05 -7.06 15.59
N CYS A 81 -28.49 -6.10 14.84
CA CYS A 81 -27.05 -5.84 14.83
C CYS A 81 -26.54 -5.44 16.22
N VAL A 82 -27.33 -4.70 16.98
CA VAL A 82 -26.94 -4.24 18.32
C VAL A 82 -26.77 -5.42 19.26
N VAL A 83 -27.66 -6.40 19.19
CA VAL A 83 -27.59 -7.60 20.02
C VAL A 83 -26.49 -8.56 19.53
N LYS A 84 -26.34 -8.74 18.21
CA LYS A 84 -25.44 -9.77 17.66
C LYS A 84 -24.00 -9.31 17.45
N ILE A 85 -23.82 -8.08 17.02
CA ILE A 85 -22.53 -7.54 16.54
C ILE A 85 -22.00 -6.47 17.49
N HIS A 86 -22.88 -5.64 18.07
CA HIS A 86 -22.50 -4.52 18.93
C HIS A 86 -22.82 -4.70 20.42
N SER A 87 -23.06 -5.93 20.87
CA SER A 87 -23.42 -6.19 22.27
C SER A 87 -22.30 -5.89 23.26
N GLN A 88 -21.06 -5.85 22.76
CA GLN A 88 -19.87 -5.47 23.51
C GLN A 88 -19.46 -4.01 23.31
N CYS A 89 -20.18 -3.26 22.45
CA CYS A 89 -19.88 -1.86 22.23
C CYS A 89 -20.30 -1.03 23.44
N SER A 90 -19.40 -0.14 23.84
CA SER A 90 -19.53 0.72 25.00
C SER A 90 -20.57 1.83 24.82
N LYS A 91 -20.84 2.26 23.58
CA LYS A 91 -21.83 3.30 23.31
C LYS A 91 -22.59 3.09 22.01
N VAL A 92 -23.91 2.90 22.13
CA VAL A 92 -24.87 2.86 21.04
C VAL A 92 -25.99 3.84 21.34
N THR A 93 -26.33 4.72 20.39
CA THR A 93 -27.32 5.80 20.58
C THR A 93 -28.42 5.70 19.54
N PRO A 94 -29.70 5.86 19.91
CA PRO A 94 -30.79 5.98 18.96
C PRO A 94 -30.59 7.13 17.96
N ILE A 95 -30.95 6.92 16.69
CA ILE A 95 -30.73 7.92 15.62
C ILE A 95 -31.46 9.24 15.91
N ASN A 96 -32.67 9.16 16.45
CA ASN A 96 -33.48 10.31 16.83
C ASN A 96 -32.88 11.17 17.97
N GLU A 97 -31.90 10.62 18.71
CA GLU A 97 -31.20 11.33 19.79
C GLU A 97 -29.87 11.96 19.31
N LEU A 98 -29.49 11.78 18.04
CA LEU A 98 -28.32 12.41 17.42
C LEU A 98 -28.58 13.90 17.12
N THR A 99 -28.74 14.69 18.17
CA THR A 99 -29.09 16.12 18.10
C THR A 99 -27.90 17.04 17.80
N ASP A 100 -26.67 16.55 17.98
CA ASP A 100 -25.43 17.34 17.86
C ASP A 100 -24.69 17.16 16.52
N MET A 101 -25.11 16.23 15.65
CA MET A 101 -24.45 16.03 14.36
C MET A 101 -25.02 16.98 13.31
N GLN A 102 -24.25 18.02 12.97
CA GLN A 102 -24.54 18.87 11.82
C GLN A 102 -24.53 18.01 10.54
N PRO A 103 -25.61 18.02 9.73
CA PRO A 103 -25.60 17.40 8.42
C PRO A 103 -24.45 18.01 7.62
N THR A 104 -23.44 17.21 7.27
CA THR A 104 -22.44 17.62 6.29
C THR A 104 -23.15 18.02 5.00
N HIS A 105 -22.72 19.11 4.36
CA HIS A 105 -23.27 19.53 3.06
C HIS A 105 -23.20 18.35 2.09
N LEU A 106 -24.36 17.76 1.75
CA LEU A 106 -24.48 16.60 0.87
C LEU A 106 -23.80 16.84 -0.49
N GLN A 107 -23.74 18.10 -0.93
CA GLN A 107 -23.02 18.52 -2.13
C GLN A 107 -21.51 18.28 -2.04
N GLY A 108 -20.91 18.48 -0.86
CA GLY A 108 -19.49 18.17 -0.63
C GLY A 108 -19.22 16.66 -0.66
N LEU A 109 -20.10 15.86 -0.07
CA LEU A 109 -20.00 14.40 -0.09
C LEU A 109 -20.21 13.82 -1.49
N SER A 110 -21.10 14.41 -2.30
CA SER A 110 -21.31 14.02 -3.69
C SER A 110 -20.07 14.24 -4.55
N VAL A 111 -19.41 15.41 -4.42
CA VAL A 111 -18.14 15.71 -5.11
C VAL A 111 -17.02 14.78 -4.65
N GLU A 112 -16.94 14.48 -3.35
CA GLU A 112 -15.96 13.54 -2.79
C GLU A 112 -16.18 12.13 -3.36
N LEU A 113 -17.43 11.69 -3.48
CA LEU A 113 -17.77 10.40 -4.06
C LEU A 113 -17.45 10.31 -5.56
N GLU A 114 -17.74 11.36 -6.34
CA GLU A 114 -17.36 11.44 -7.76
C GLU A 114 -15.84 11.34 -7.94
N THR A 115 -15.08 12.01 -7.07
CA THR A 115 -13.63 11.95 -7.04
C THR A 115 -13.15 10.52 -6.79
N VAL A 116 -13.67 9.88 -5.72
CA VAL A 116 -13.32 8.49 -5.36
C VAL A 116 -13.70 7.50 -6.48
N LEU A 117 -14.83 7.69 -7.15
CA LEU A 117 -15.22 6.86 -8.30
C LEU A 117 -14.29 7.03 -9.49
N GLY A 118 -13.88 8.27 -9.79
CA GLY A 118 -12.89 8.56 -10.81
C GLY A 118 -11.57 7.84 -10.54
N GLU A 119 -11.12 7.89 -9.29
CA GLU A 119 -9.92 7.19 -8.83
C GLU A 119 -10.07 5.66 -8.95
N ILE A 120 -11.19 5.08 -8.51
CA ILE A 120 -11.43 3.62 -8.61
C ILE A 120 -11.47 3.15 -10.08
N LYS A 121 -12.10 3.92 -10.98
CA LYS A 121 -12.12 3.61 -12.41
C LYS A 121 -10.72 3.69 -13.02
N SER A 122 -9.96 4.73 -12.68
CA SER A 122 -8.57 4.90 -13.16
C SER A 122 -7.68 3.74 -12.71
N LEU A 123 -7.89 3.29 -11.47
CA LEU A 123 -7.17 2.17 -10.89
C LEU A 123 -7.50 0.85 -11.58
N GLN A 124 -8.77 0.59 -11.87
CA GLN A 124 -9.19 -0.59 -12.62
C GLN A 124 -8.44 -0.68 -13.96
N ILE A 125 -8.38 0.43 -14.69
CA ILE A 125 -7.65 0.53 -15.96
C ILE A 125 -6.15 0.28 -15.74
N SER A 126 -5.54 0.90 -14.72
CA SER A 126 -4.12 0.73 -14.40
C SER A 126 -3.75 -0.73 -14.09
N GLN A 127 -4.60 -1.43 -13.34
CA GLN A 127 -4.36 -2.83 -13.02
C GLN A 127 -4.55 -3.75 -14.22
N GLU A 128 -5.56 -3.50 -15.07
CA GLU A 128 -5.73 -4.25 -16.33
C GLU A 128 -4.50 -4.13 -17.23
N LEU A 129 -3.93 -2.92 -17.34
CA LEU A 129 -2.69 -2.68 -18.07
C LEU A 129 -1.48 -3.37 -17.44
N SER A 130 -1.37 -3.36 -16.11
CA SER A 130 -0.28 -4.01 -15.38
C SER A 130 -0.29 -5.52 -15.57
N VAL A 131 -1.46 -6.15 -15.52
CA VAL A 131 -1.62 -7.59 -15.81
C VAL A 131 -1.25 -7.90 -17.26
N GLN A 132 -1.67 -7.07 -18.22
CA GLN A 132 -1.30 -7.25 -19.63
C GLN A 132 0.20 -7.12 -19.86
N ALA A 133 0.87 -6.17 -19.19
CA ALA A 133 2.31 -5.99 -19.27
C ALA A 133 3.05 -7.20 -18.67
N LEU A 134 2.64 -7.68 -17.50
CA LEU A 134 3.22 -8.85 -16.86
C LEU A 134 3.09 -10.10 -17.76
N LEU A 135 1.91 -10.33 -18.32
CA LEU A 135 1.68 -11.43 -19.27
C LEU A 135 2.57 -11.34 -20.51
N ARG A 136 2.86 -10.13 -20.99
CA ARG A 136 3.80 -9.93 -22.10
C ARG A 136 5.23 -10.28 -21.67
N THR A 137 5.70 -9.78 -20.53
CA THR A 137 7.04 -10.07 -20.02
C THR A 137 7.27 -11.56 -19.78
N TYR A 138 6.29 -12.28 -19.21
CA TYR A 138 6.39 -13.73 -19.03
C TYR A 138 6.45 -14.48 -20.36
N LYS A 139 5.66 -14.07 -21.36
CA LYS A 139 5.74 -14.64 -22.72
C LYS A 139 7.10 -14.41 -23.36
N GLU A 140 7.67 -13.22 -23.19
CA GLU A 140 8.98 -12.86 -23.73
C GLU A 140 10.11 -13.63 -23.04
N HIS A 141 10.10 -13.70 -21.69
CA HIS A 141 11.08 -14.50 -20.94
C HIS A 141 10.99 -15.99 -21.28
N GLY A 142 9.77 -16.55 -21.35
CA GLY A 142 9.57 -17.93 -21.76
C GLY A 142 10.13 -18.21 -23.16
N ALA A 143 9.89 -17.30 -24.11
CA ALA A 143 10.43 -17.42 -25.46
C ALA A 143 11.97 -17.39 -25.51
N VAL A 144 12.61 -16.45 -24.79
CA VAL A 144 14.07 -16.35 -24.72
C VAL A 144 14.68 -17.61 -24.12
N MET A 145 14.08 -18.13 -23.05
CA MET A 145 14.59 -19.31 -22.35
C MET A 145 14.47 -20.58 -23.20
N ILE A 146 13.35 -20.74 -23.92
CA ILE A 146 13.16 -21.82 -24.91
C ILE A 146 14.26 -21.76 -25.99
N GLU A 147 14.58 -20.56 -26.50
CA GLU A 147 15.64 -20.40 -27.51
C GLU A 147 17.04 -20.69 -26.95
N GLN A 148 17.35 -20.28 -25.72
CA GLN A 148 18.63 -20.62 -25.07
C GLN A 148 18.78 -22.13 -24.86
N MET A 149 17.72 -22.82 -24.42
CA MET A 149 17.74 -24.27 -24.27
C MET A 149 17.90 -24.99 -25.61
N ARG A 150 17.24 -24.53 -26.67
CA ARG A 150 17.45 -25.03 -28.04
C ARG A 150 18.90 -24.85 -28.49
N GLY A 151 19.49 -23.69 -28.21
CA GLY A 151 20.90 -23.41 -28.49
C GLY A 151 21.84 -24.39 -27.79
N ASN A 152 21.65 -24.59 -26.48
CA ASN A 152 22.45 -25.54 -25.70
C ASN A 152 22.26 -26.99 -26.16
N LEU A 153 21.04 -27.37 -26.54
CA LEU A 153 20.77 -28.70 -27.08
C LEU A 153 21.49 -28.92 -28.41
N ASN A 154 21.43 -27.95 -29.33
CA ASN A 154 22.12 -28.03 -30.61
C ASN A 154 23.64 -28.07 -30.43
N PHE A 155 24.20 -27.25 -29.54
CA PHE A 155 25.62 -27.26 -29.21
C PHE A 155 26.08 -28.64 -28.68
N ASN A 156 25.31 -29.23 -27.76
CA ASN A 156 25.63 -30.55 -27.25
C ASN A 156 25.47 -31.66 -28.31
N ILE A 157 24.52 -31.53 -29.26
CA ILE A 157 24.39 -32.46 -30.39
C ILE A 157 25.60 -32.37 -31.30
N ASP A 158 26.07 -31.15 -31.62
CA ASP A 158 27.24 -30.92 -32.46
C ASP A 158 28.52 -31.48 -31.78
N ASP A 159 28.71 -31.24 -30.49
CA ASP A 159 29.82 -31.79 -29.70
C ASP A 159 29.80 -33.33 -29.63
N ILE A 160 28.60 -33.93 -29.53
CA ILE A 160 28.43 -35.39 -29.55
C ILE A 160 28.71 -35.95 -30.94
N ASP A 161 28.32 -35.26 -32.01
CA ASP A 161 28.61 -35.70 -33.38
C ASP A 161 30.10 -35.53 -33.73
N GLU A 162 30.76 -34.49 -33.22
CA GLU A 162 32.21 -34.30 -33.37
C GLU A 162 33.00 -35.34 -32.55
N CYS A 163 32.59 -35.60 -31.30
CA CYS A 163 33.14 -36.68 -30.48
C CYS A 163 32.88 -38.05 -31.12
N GLY A 164 31.67 -38.30 -31.62
CA GLY A 164 31.27 -39.54 -32.29
C GLY A 164 32.09 -39.78 -33.56
N ASN A 165 32.32 -38.76 -34.39
CA ASN A 165 33.20 -38.86 -35.55
C ASN A 165 34.65 -39.18 -35.17
N SER A 166 35.13 -38.72 -34.01
CA SER A 166 36.44 -39.11 -33.47
C SER A 166 36.46 -40.56 -32.96
N TYR A 167 35.35 -41.05 -32.39
CA TYR A 167 35.23 -42.35 -31.70
C TYR A 167 34.82 -43.53 -32.59
N VAL A 168 34.12 -43.28 -33.71
CA VAL A 168 33.77 -44.28 -34.76
C VAL A 168 35.03 -44.93 -35.35
N SER A 169 36.20 -44.31 -35.16
CA SER A 169 37.49 -44.89 -35.51
C SER A 169 37.98 -46.01 -34.57
N THR A 170 37.40 -46.19 -33.38
CA THR A 170 38.00 -47.07 -32.34
C THR A 170 37.10 -48.00 -31.53
N SER A 171 35.76 -47.88 -31.46
CA SER A 171 34.98 -48.93 -30.77
C SER A 171 33.50 -48.97 -31.13
N GLY A 172 33.01 -50.16 -31.48
CA GLY A 172 31.60 -50.40 -31.80
C GLY A 172 30.73 -50.60 -30.56
N GLY A 173 29.63 -49.83 -30.49
CA GLY A 173 28.41 -50.26 -29.80
C GLY A 173 27.91 -49.40 -28.61
N HIS A 174 28.68 -48.45 -28.09
CA HIS A 174 28.27 -47.65 -26.92
C HIS A 174 27.62 -46.29 -27.23
N GLU A 175 27.68 -45.83 -28.48
CA GLU A 175 27.22 -44.49 -28.88
C GLU A 175 25.69 -44.31 -28.78
N GLN A 176 24.93 -45.33 -29.17
CA GLN A 176 23.47 -45.25 -29.22
C GLN A 176 22.84 -45.22 -27.81
N TYR A 177 23.43 -45.95 -26.86
CA TYR A 177 22.97 -45.98 -25.47
C TYR A 177 23.16 -44.63 -24.76
N LEU A 178 24.33 -44.01 -24.92
CA LEU A 178 24.63 -42.68 -24.36
C LEU A 178 23.74 -41.60 -24.97
N LYS A 179 23.49 -41.64 -26.29
CA LYS A 179 22.55 -40.72 -26.97
C LYS A 179 21.11 -40.86 -26.42
N GLU A 180 20.64 -42.08 -26.16
CA GLU A 180 19.31 -42.33 -25.59
C GLU A 180 19.20 -41.89 -24.12
N GLU A 181 20.23 -42.11 -23.30
CA GLU A 181 20.24 -41.74 -21.88
C GLU A 181 20.31 -40.22 -21.65
N MET A 182 21.09 -39.52 -22.48
CA MET A 182 21.14 -38.05 -22.47
C MET A 182 19.81 -37.44 -22.92
N CYS A 183 19.20 -37.96 -24.00
CA CYS A 183 17.86 -37.52 -24.44
C CYS A 183 16.80 -37.71 -23.34
N ARG A 184 16.83 -38.82 -22.59
CA ARG A 184 15.92 -39.04 -21.46
C ARG A 184 16.13 -38.05 -20.32
N SER A 185 17.38 -37.77 -19.96
CA SER A 185 17.71 -36.81 -18.89
C SER A 185 17.27 -35.39 -19.26
N VAL A 186 17.47 -34.98 -20.52
CA VAL A 186 17.01 -33.68 -21.02
C VAL A 186 15.48 -33.61 -21.05
N LEU A 187 14.79 -34.65 -21.54
CA LEU A 187 13.32 -34.69 -21.52
C LEU A 187 12.73 -34.65 -20.11
N PHE A 188 13.40 -35.27 -19.14
CA PHE A 188 13.00 -35.20 -17.73
C PHE A 188 13.13 -33.78 -17.17
N ILE A 189 14.26 -33.11 -17.41
CA ILE A 189 14.48 -31.73 -16.99
C ILE A 189 13.48 -30.78 -17.67
N LEU A 190 13.21 -30.96 -18.96
CA LEU A 190 12.22 -30.16 -19.69
C LEU A 190 10.80 -30.36 -19.14
N ASN A 191 10.40 -31.60 -18.84
CA ASN A 191 9.08 -31.87 -18.25
C ASN A 191 8.95 -31.33 -16.82
N GLU A 192 9.98 -31.48 -15.97
CA GLU A 192 9.98 -30.89 -14.63
C GLU A 192 9.88 -29.37 -14.71
N TYR A 193 10.61 -28.75 -15.63
CA TYR A 193 10.63 -27.30 -15.80
C TYR A 193 9.31 -26.75 -16.38
N ASP A 194 8.73 -27.43 -17.38
CA ASP A 194 7.39 -27.11 -17.92
C ASP A 194 6.33 -27.21 -16.82
N ASN A 195 6.40 -28.24 -15.96
CA ASN A 195 5.46 -28.42 -14.86
C ASN A 195 5.60 -27.33 -13.79
N ILE A 196 6.82 -26.94 -13.42
CA ILE A 196 7.06 -25.86 -12.45
C ILE A 196 6.57 -24.52 -13.02
N THR A 197 6.92 -24.21 -14.27
CA THR A 197 6.55 -22.95 -14.92
C THR A 197 5.03 -22.84 -15.11
N VAL A 198 4.37 -23.92 -15.52
CA VAL A 198 2.90 -23.96 -15.67
C VAL A 198 2.20 -23.84 -14.32
N LYS A 199 2.75 -24.45 -13.26
CA LYS A 199 2.19 -24.36 -11.91
C LYS A 199 2.27 -22.92 -11.37
N GLU A 200 3.44 -22.29 -11.44
CA GLU A 200 3.62 -20.89 -11.01
C GLU A 200 2.74 -19.93 -11.82
N LEU A 201 2.59 -20.15 -13.13
CA LEU A 201 1.69 -19.37 -13.98
C LEU A 201 0.21 -19.52 -13.60
N ASN A 202 -0.22 -20.73 -13.22
CA ASN A 202 -1.60 -20.97 -12.79
C ASN A 202 -1.89 -20.37 -11.41
N GLU A 203 -0.97 -20.48 -10.46
CA GLU A 203 -1.10 -19.85 -9.13
C GLU A 203 -1.21 -18.32 -9.25
N MET A 204 -0.35 -17.70 -10.07
CA MET A 204 -0.46 -16.26 -10.36
C MET A 204 -1.76 -15.89 -11.09
N ARG A 205 -2.23 -16.73 -12.03
CA ARG A 205 -3.49 -16.50 -12.75
C ARG A 205 -4.67 -16.50 -11.78
N ASP A 206 -4.71 -17.45 -10.85
CA ASP A 206 -5.80 -17.59 -9.88
C ASP A 206 -5.82 -16.40 -8.90
N GLU A 207 -4.66 -15.92 -8.47
CA GLU A 207 -4.52 -14.70 -7.67
C GLU A 207 -5.05 -13.46 -8.40
N VAL A 208 -4.67 -13.28 -9.68
CA VAL A 208 -5.17 -12.18 -10.52
C VAL A 208 -6.69 -12.24 -10.70
N ILE A 209 -7.26 -13.43 -10.90
CA ILE A 209 -8.72 -13.62 -11.00
C ILE A 209 -9.41 -13.23 -9.69
N SER A 210 -8.84 -13.61 -8.55
CA SER A 210 -9.34 -13.27 -7.21
C SER A 210 -9.35 -11.76 -6.96
N ILE A 211 -8.25 -11.08 -7.29
CA ILE A 211 -8.11 -9.62 -7.18
C ILE A 211 -9.13 -8.93 -8.10
N LYS A 212 -9.24 -9.36 -9.37
CA LYS A 212 -10.20 -8.82 -10.33
C LYS A 212 -11.64 -8.96 -9.85
N GLY A 213 -12.00 -10.09 -9.25
CA GLY A 213 -13.33 -10.30 -8.67
C GLY A 213 -13.63 -9.32 -7.54
N SER A 214 -12.68 -9.13 -6.63
CA SER A 214 -12.81 -8.21 -5.48
C SER A 214 -12.97 -6.76 -5.90
N ILE A 215 -12.25 -6.34 -6.96
CA ILE A 215 -12.30 -4.98 -7.50
C ILE A 215 -13.60 -4.74 -8.26
N THR A 216 -14.02 -5.70 -9.08
CA THR A 216 -15.31 -5.64 -9.79
C THR A 216 -16.48 -5.49 -8.81
N SER A 217 -16.47 -6.25 -7.72
CA SER A 217 -17.47 -6.13 -6.64
C SER A 217 -17.46 -4.74 -6.00
N SER A 218 -16.27 -4.19 -5.76
CA SER A 218 -16.10 -2.88 -5.14
C SER A 218 -16.57 -1.73 -6.05
N ILE A 219 -16.27 -1.79 -7.34
CA ILE A 219 -16.78 -0.87 -8.36
C ILE A 219 -18.30 -0.90 -8.41
N HIS A 220 -18.90 -2.11 -8.39
CA HIS A 220 -20.35 -2.26 -8.41
C HIS A 220 -21.00 -1.60 -7.19
N LYS A 221 -20.44 -1.81 -5.98
CA LYS A 221 -20.90 -1.16 -4.74
C LYS A 221 -20.79 0.37 -4.80
N CYS A 222 -19.66 0.90 -5.27
CA CYS A 222 -19.46 2.35 -5.37
C CYS A 222 -20.37 2.98 -6.43
N THR A 223 -20.55 2.30 -7.58
CA THR A 223 -21.42 2.77 -8.67
C THR A 223 -22.89 2.77 -8.26
N SER A 224 -23.35 1.71 -7.60
CA SER A 224 -24.70 1.65 -7.03
C SER A 224 -24.93 2.82 -6.08
N LEU A 225 -24.04 3.00 -5.08
CA LEU A 225 -24.20 4.07 -4.10
C LEU A 225 -24.13 5.46 -4.75
N HIS A 226 -23.28 5.66 -5.74
CA HIS A 226 -23.21 6.93 -6.45
C HIS A 226 -24.52 7.27 -7.14
N ASN A 227 -25.10 6.30 -7.85
CA ASN A 227 -26.40 6.50 -8.47
C ASN A 227 -27.45 6.82 -7.39
N ASP A 228 -27.45 6.07 -6.29
CA ASP A 228 -28.37 6.28 -5.17
C ASP A 228 -28.21 7.67 -4.54
N LEU A 229 -26.97 8.17 -4.40
CA LEU A 229 -26.67 9.48 -3.83
C LEU A 229 -26.91 10.63 -4.79
N SER A 230 -26.67 10.45 -6.09
CA SER A 230 -27.04 11.42 -7.12
C SER A 230 -28.55 11.58 -7.19
N HIS A 231 -29.30 10.47 -7.16
CA HIS A 231 -30.76 10.48 -7.04
C HIS A 231 -31.20 11.10 -5.70
N PHE A 232 -30.55 10.79 -4.57
CA PHE A 232 -30.84 11.39 -3.28
C PHE A 232 -30.53 12.89 -3.25
N HIS A 233 -29.48 13.35 -3.92
CA HIS A 233 -29.12 14.76 -4.00
C HIS A 233 -30.18 15.54 -4.77
N GLU A 234 -30.60 15.05 -5.94
CA GLU A 234 -31.73 15.60 -6.69
C GLU A 234 -33.04 15.59 -5.88
N PHE A 235 -33.22 14.56 -5.05
CA PHE A 235 -34.39 14.39 -4.19
C PHE A 235 -34.40 15.35 -2.98
N VAL A 236 -33.27 15.52 -2.29
CA VAL A 236 -33.11 16.46 -1.17
C VAL A 236 -33.25 17.90 -1.64
N GLN A 237 -32.77 18.23 -2.85
CA GLN A 237 -33.02 19.53 -3.48
C GLN A 237 -34.53 19.79 -3.70
N LYS A 238 -35.35 18.74 -3.83
CA LYS A 238 -36.80 18.82 -4.07
C LYS A 238 -37.65 18.81 -2.79
N ILE A 239 -37.16 18.27 -1.66
CA ILE A 239 -38.00 17.95 -0.48
C ILE A 239 -37.77 18.85 0.74
N GLY A 240 -36.71 19.66 0.75
CA GLY A 240 -36.42 20.55 1.86
C GLY A 240 -35.96 19.83 3.13
N ASP A 241 -35.67 20.62 4.17
CA ASP A 241 -34.84 20.32 5.37
C ASP A 241 -35.27 19.13 6.27
N ASN A 242 -35.41 17.91 5.74
CA ASN A 242 -35.52 16.71 6.58
C ASN A 242 -34.13 16.33 7.15
N LYS A 243 -33.83 16.87 8.34
CA LYS A 243 -32.55 16.71 9.03
C LYS A 243 -32.16 15.26 9.32
N GLU A 244 -33.15 14.39 9.60
CA GLU A 244 -32.90 12.98 9.96
C GLU A 244 -32.43 12.16 8.75
N LEU A 245 -33.11 12.33 7.60
CA LEU A 245 -32.68 11.72 6.34
C LEU A 245 -31.31 12.22 5.88
N CYS A 246 -31.04 13.53 6.03
CA CYS A 246 -29.74 14.11 5.69
C CYS A 246 -28.59 13.53 6.55
N LEU A 247 -28.86 13.28 7.84
CA LEU A 247 -27.89 12.69 8.76
C LEU A 247 -27.58 11.24 8.41
N ILE A 248 -28.62 10.42 8.17
CA ILE A 248 -28.47 9.00 7.81
C ILE A 248 -27.70 8.85 6.51
N ALA A 249 -28.07 9.63 5.49
CA ALA A 249 -27.36 9.64 4.21
C ALA A 249 -25.90 10.06 4.38
N SER A 250 -25.62 11.11 5.17
CA SER A 250 -24.26 11.56 5.45
C SER A 250 -23.39 10.47 6.11
N ILE A 251 -23.96 9.71 7.05
CA ILE A 251 -23.24 8.62 7.74
C ILE A 251 -22.98 7.45 6.79
N LYS A 252 -23.98 6.99 6.02
CA LYS A 252 -23.79 5.93 5.01
C LYS A 252 -22.76 6.34 3.96
N CYS A 253 -22.79 7.59 3.48
CA CYS A 253 -21.80 8.12 2.54
C CYS A 253 -20.38 7.99 3.08
N LYS A 254 -20.13 8.52 4.28
CA LYS A 254 -18.80 8.51 4.90
C LYS A 254 -18.28 7.10 5.09
N HIS A 255 -19.14 6.17 5.51
CA HIS A 255 -18.74 4.77 5.68
C HIS A 255 -18.28 4.15 4.35
N ILE A 256 -19.01 4.38 3.26
CA ILE A 256 -18.66 3.79 1.96
C ILE A 256 -17.46 4.50 1.32
N ILE A 257 -17.34 5.82 1.45
CA ILE A 257 -16.12 6.56 1.08
C ILE A 257 -14.92 5.96 1.81
N GLN A 258 -15.03 5.69 3.11
CA GLN A 258 -13.95 5.08 3.89
C GLN A 258 -13.61 3.66 3.42
N GLN A 259 -14.60 2.82 3.11
CA GLN A 259 -14.37 1.49 2.54
C GLN A 259 -13.70 1.57 1.16
N ALA A 260 -14.15 2.48 0.31
CA ALA A 260 -13.63 2.75 -1.03
C ALA A 260 -12.19 3.26 -0.99
N LEU A 261 -11.88 4.21 -0.11
CA LEU A 261 -10.52 4.69 0.14
C LEU A 261 -9.62 3.57 0.69
N THR A 262 -10.15 2.69 1.52
CA THR A 262 -9.43 1.50 1.99
C THR A 262 -9.07 0.59 0.81
N LEU A 263 -10.00 0.35 -0.12
CA LEU A 263 -9.77 -0.44 -1.34
C LEU A 263 -8.82 0.23 -2.34
N LEU A 264 -8.92 1.55 -2.53
CA LEU A 264 -7.95 2.34 -3.29
C LEU A 264 -6.56 2.21 -2.66
N GLY A 265 -6.49 2.25 -1.33
CA GLY A 265 -5.29 1.95 -0.58
C GLY A 265 -4.73 0.55 -0.82
N LYS A 266 -5.62 -0.44 -0.98
CA LYS A 266 -5.24 -1.83 -1.25
C LYS A 266 -4.60 -2.05 -2.63
N SER A 267 -4.90 -1.18 -3.57
CA SER A 267 -4.58 -1.37 -4.98
C SER A 267 -3.23 -0.81 -5.43
N GLY A 268 -2.57 -0.05 -4.54
CA GLY A 268 -1.19 0.36 -4.69
C GLY A 268 -0.92 1.34 -5.83
N LYS A 269 -1.58 2.51 -5.89
CA LYS A 269 -1.21 3.58 -6.84
C LYS A 269 0.29 3.90 -6.74
N VAL A 270 1.04 3.57 -7.78
CA VAL A 270 2.46 3.92 -7.84
C VAL A 270 2.60 5.43 -7.92
N PHE A 271 3.39 6.04 -7.03
CA PHE A 271 3.67 7.47 -7.12
C PHE A 271 4.55 7.76 -8.32
N ASN A 272 4.15 8.74 -9.12
CA ASN A 272 5.01 9.28 -10.16
C ASN A 272 5.75 10.53 -9.64
N VAL A 273 7.08 10.49 -9.56
CA VAL A 273 7.88 11.63 -9.11
C VAL A 273 7.99 12.65 -10.23
N GLN A 274 7.31 13.78 -10.07
CA GLN A 274 7.24 14.85 -11.06
C GLN A 274 8.44 15.80 -10.99
N SER A 275 8.92 16.07 -9.77
CA SER A 275 10.07 16.96 -9.56
C SER A 275 10.69 16.74 -8.18
N ILE A 276 11.98 17.07 -8.08
CA ILE A 276 12.75 16.97 -6.84
C ILE A 276 13.38 18.32 -6.55
N THR A 277 13.06 18.89 -5.38
CA THR A 277 13.65 20.14 -4.91
C THR A 277 14.43 19.92 -3.62
N LYS A 278 15.42 20.79 -3.37
CA LYS A 278 16.28 20.75 -2.18
C LYS A 278 16.00 21.98 -1.33
N HIS A 279 15.75 21.78 -0.04
CA HIS A 279 15.46 22.88 0.89
C HIS A 279 16.40 22.82 2.08
N ASN A 280 17.12 23.93 2.31
CA ASN A 280 18.07 24.05 3.40
C ASN A 280 17.34 24.17 4.74
N VAL A 281 17.76 23.39 5.74
CA VAL A 281 17.15 23.34 7.07
C VAL A 281 18.05 23.89 8.18
N ARG A 282 19.22 24.45 7.82
CA ARG A 282 20.14 25.07 8.78
C ARG A 282 19.54 26.31 9.39
N ILE A 283 19.94 26.55 10.64
CA ILE A 283 19.84 27.84 11.31
C ILE A 283 21.19 28.56 11.30
N PRO A 284 21.24 29.91 11.42
CA PRO A 284 22.48 30.68 11.33
C PRO A 284 23.56 30.28 12.36
N SER A 285 23.18 29.67 13.49
CA SER A 285 24.11 29.20 14.53
C SER A 285 24.78 27.86 14.22
N ASP A 286 24.33 27.14 13.18
CA ASP A 286 24.86 25.82 12.86
C ASP A 286 26.29 25.90 12.33
N LYS A 287 27.19 25.10 12.91
CA LYS A 287 28.59 25.01 12.49
C LYS A 287 28.81 23.83 11.54
N ASP A 288 28.43 22.63 11.97
CA ASP A 288 28.56 21.40 11.18
C ASP A 288 27.31 21.11 10.35
N LEU A 289 27.37 20.06 9.53
CA LEU A 289 26.23 19.57 8.74
C LEU A 289 25.07 19.11 9.62
N CYS A 290 23.84 19.23 9.11
CA CYS A 290 22.63 18.73 9.76
C CYS A 290 22.54 17.19 9.77
N TYR A 291 21.87 16.65 10.79
CA TYR A 291 21.52 15.23 10.86
C TYR A 291 20.02 15.06 11.10
N ILE A 292 19.27 14.99 9.99
CA ILE A 292 17.81 15.00 10.00
C ILE A 292 17.25 13.62 10.37
N ASN A 293 16.73 13.48 11.58
CA ASN A 293 16.30 12.18 12.14
C ASN A 293 14.79 11.99 12.26
N GLY A 294 14.02 13.06 12.14
CA GLY A 294 12.57 13.04 12.27
C GLY A 294 11.95 14.19 11.49
N ILE A 295 10.80 13.93 10.88
CA ILE A 295 10.01 14.91 10.12
C ILE A 295 8.55 14.64 10.44
N CYS A 296 7.80 15.71 10.71
CA CYS A 296 6.37 15.66 10.91
C CYS A 296 5.72 16.81 10.15
N VAL A 297 4.71 16.51 9.34
CA VAL A 297 3.93 17.52 8.61
C VAL A 297 2.69 17.85 9.43
N LEU A 298 2.44 19.14 9.64
CA LEU A 298 1.24 19.64 10.31
C LEU A 298 0.10 19.79 9.28
N PRO A 299 -1.18 19.75 9.72
CA PRO A 299 -2.32 19.86 8.80
C PRO A 299 -2.36 21.14 7.97
N ASP A 300 -1.76 22.22 8.48
CA ASP A 300 -1.63 23.51 7.79
C ASP A 300 -0.47 23.55 6.78
N GLY A 301 0.24 22.43 6.59
CA GLY A 301 1.36 22.30 5.66
C GLY A 301 2.69 22.80 6.20
N GLN A 302 2.77 23.27 7.45
CA GLN A 302 4.06 23.50 8.10
C GLN A 302 4.78 22.18 8.38
N VAL A 303 6.11 22.21 8.45
CA VAL A 303 6.93 21.01 8.60
C VAL A 303 7.83 21.16 9.81
N LEU A 304 7.83 20.16 10.69
CA LEU A 304 8.78 20.05 11.80
C LEU A 304 9.90 19.11 11.41
N VAL A 305 11.14 19.53 11.65
CA VAL A 305 12.35 18.77 11.35
C VAL A 305 13.17 18.62 12.62
N VAL A 306 13.48 17.37 12.98
CA VAL A 306 14.36 17.03 14.10
C VAL A 306 15.79 16.92 13.61
N ASP A 307 16.69 17.72 14.17
CA ASP A 307 18.13 17.58 13.96
C ASP A 307 18.80 16.97 15.20
N TRP A 308 19.33 15.77 15.02
CA TRP A 308 19.92 14.99 16.10
C TRP A 308 21.22 15.59 16.62
N ASP A 309 22.08 16.07 15.72
CA ASP A 309 23.39 16.60 16.08
C ASP A 309 23.27 18.00 16.67
N LYS A 310 22.35 18.81 16.14
CA LYS A 310 22.08 20.16 16.66
C LYS A 310 21.20 20.17 17.89
N LYS A 311 20.61 19.03 18.25
CA LYS A 311 19.72 18.87 19.40
C LYS A 311 18.57 19.87 19.35
N ASN A 312 17.93 20.02 18.20
CA ASN A 312 16.82 20.95 18.05
C ASN A 312 15.68 20.35 17.22
N VAL A 313 14.55 21.04 17.28
CA VAL A 313 13.41 20.84 16.39
C VAL A 313 13.17 22.15 15.66
N ASN A 314 13.32 22.15 14.34
CA ASN A 314 13.10 23.30 13.48
C ASN A 314 11.67 23.27 12.94
N LEU A 315 10.98 24.40 12.99
CA LEU A 315 9.69 24.63 12.34
C LEU A 315 9.93 25.32 11.02
N LEU A 316 9.43 24.73 9.95
CA LEU A 316 9.50 25.24 8.59
C LEU A 316 8.10 25.70 8.16
N ASN A 317 8.05 26.77 7.38
CA ASN A 317 6.81 27.18 6.70
C ASN A 317 6.52 26.28 5.48
N GLN A 318 5.42 26.57 4.77
CA GLN A 318 5.00 25.82 3.58
C GLN A 318 5.99 25.91 2.41
N GLN A 319 6.91 26.89 2.44
CA GLN A 319 8.00 27.05 1.47
C GLN A 319 9.29 26.38 1.96
N TYR A 320 9.21 25.58 3.03
CA TYR A 320 10.32 24.87 3.67
C TYR A 320 11.43 25.77 4.21
N GLN A 321 11.09 27.02 4.56
CA GLN A 321 12.03 27.95 5.21
C GLN A 321 11.90 27.83 6.72
N VAL A 322 13.02 27.78 7.43
CA VAL A 322 13.03 27.73 8.91
C VAL A 322 12.49 29.05 9.47
N VAL A 323 11.41 28.99 10.24
CA VAL A 323 10.74 30.14 10.87
C VAL A 323 10.84 30.15 12.39
N SER A 324 11.08 28.99 13.01
CA SER A 324 11.29 28.85 14.45
C SER A 324 12.13 27.62 14.75
N HIS A 325 12.70 27.54 15.95
CA HIS A 325 13.35 26.33 16.45
C HIS A 325 13.11 26.19 17.95
N TRP A 326 13.28 24.97 18.46
CA TRP A 326 13.24 24.64 19.87
C TRP A 326 14.42 23.76 20.22
N ASP A 327 15.21 24.21 21.20
CA ASP A 327 16.37 23.49 21.67
C ASP A 327 15.97 22.36 22.63
N VAL A 328 16.48 21.17 22.33
CA VAL A 328 16.29 19.95 23.11
C VAL A 328 17.51 19.77 24.01
N ASN A 329 17.30 19.57 25.31
CA ASN A 329 18.40 19.34 26.26
C ASN A 329 19.12 17.97 26.09
N ALA A 330 18.76 17.21 25.06
CA ALA A 330 19.23 15.87 24.74
C ALA A 330 19.09 15.63 23.23
N ARG A 331 19.44 14.43 22.74
CA ARG A 331 19.37 14.12 21.31
C ARG A 331 17.96 13.69 20.90
N PRO A 332 17.23 14.49 20.11
CA PRO A 332 15.94 14.07 19.57
C PRO A 332 16.17 13.08 18.41
N LEU A 333 15.38 12.00 18.38
CA LEU A 333 15.55 10.90 17.41
C LEU A 333 14.39 10.73 16.44
N HIS A 334 13.19 11.16 16.84
CA HIS A 334 12.00 11.07 16.01
C HIS A 334 10.92 12.01 16.53
N ILE A 335 9.94 12.32 15.67
CA ILE A 335 8.80 13.16 15.99
C ILE A 335 7.54 12.59 15.35
N CYS A 336 6.40 12.68 16.02
CA CYS A 336 5.11 12.33 15.44
C CYS A 336 4.00 13.31 15.85
N LEU A 337 2.95 13.36 15.03
CA LEU A 337 1.77 14.19 15.28
C LEU A 337 0.85 13.53 16.32
N ILE A 338 0.44 14.29 17.34
CA ILE A 338 -0.51 13.84 18.36
C ILE A 338 -1.89 14.47 18.12
N THR A 339 -1.90 15.79 17.94
CA THR A 339 -3.08 16.58 17.56
C THR A 339 -2.67 17.56 16.47
N PRO A 340 -3.60 18.28 15.80
CA PRO A 340 -3.26 19.27 14.78
C PRO A 340 -2.21 20.33 15.18
N SER A 341 -2.03 20.58 16.48
CA SER A 341 -1.06 21.56 17.00
C SER A 341 -0.10 20.98 18.05
N GLU A 342 -0.17 19.69 18.39
CA GLU A 342 0.72 19.06 19.37
C GLU A 342 1.46 17.88 18.73
N VAL A 343 2.76 17.81 18.97
CA VAL A 343 3.65 16.75 18.52
C VAL A 343 4.37 16.12 19.71
N ALA A 344 4.77 14.87 19.57
CA ALA A 344 5.61 14.16 20.52
C ALA A 344 6.98 13.88 19.90
N VAL A 345 8.04 14.14 20.67
CA VAL A 345 9.43 13.96 20.29
C VAL A 345 10.04 12.87 21.15
N ALA A 346 10.59 11.85 20.51
CA ALA A 346 11.40 10.83 21.18
C ALA A 346 12.80 11.38 21.42
N VAL A 347 13.23 11.43 22.69
CA VAL A 347 14.50 12.02 23.12
C VAL A 347 15.32 10.97 23.84
N ASN A 348 16.55 10.75 23.37
CA ASN A 348 17.38 9.64 23.83
C ASN A 348 18.86 10.02 23.98
N THR A 349 19.46 9.69 25.12
CA THR A 349 20.91 9.70 25.38
C THR A 349 21.25 8.52 26.29
N SER A 350 22.51 8.36 26.69
CA SER A 350 22.92 7.29 27.63
C SER A 350 22.18 7.32 28.97
N ASN A 351 21.64 8.48 29.39
CA ASN A 351 20.99 8.66 30.70
C ASN A 351 19.59 9.27 30.62
N ILE A 352 19.07 9.54 29.42
CA ILE A 352 17.77 10.19 29.23
C ILE A 352 17.02 9.40 28.17
N HIS A 353 15.88 8.84 28.53
CA HIS A 353 14.98 8.18 27.60
C HIS A 353 13.58 8.71 27.86
N GLU A 354 13.14 9.72 27.13
CA GLU A 354 11.86 10.37 27.42
C GLU A 354 11.11 10.74 26.14
N ILE A 355 9.80 10.86 26.28
CA ILE A 355 8.93 11.48 25.27
C ILE A 355 8.59 12.88 25.75
N GLN A 356 8.89 13.88 24.93
CA GLN A 356 8.55 15.29 25.18
C GLN A 356 7.48 15.76 24.21
N PHE A 357 6.48 16.48 24.72
CA PHE A 357 5.41 17.05 23.90
C PHE A 357 5.71 18.53 23.63
N ILE A 358 5.45 18.96 22.42
CA ILE A 358 5.63 20.35 21.97
C ILE A 358 4.33 20.79 21.31
N THR A 359 3.89 22.01 21.63
CA THR A 359 2.77 22.65 20.95
C THR A 359 3.29 23.68 19.97
N VAL A 360 2.73 23.68 18.75
CA VAL A 360 2.94 24.71 17.76
C VAL A 360 1.84 25.77 17.92
N ASN A 361 2.23 26.97 18.33
CA ASN A 361 1.32 28.07 18.59
C ASN A 361 1.78 29.32 17.83
N GLN A 362 0.98 29.76 16.86
CA GLN A 362 1.26 30.96 16.06
C GLN A 362 2.69 30.98 15.47
N GLY A 363 3.12 29.85 14.91
CA GLY A 363 4.46 29.70 14.31
C GLY A 363 5.61 29.63 15.33
N LYS A 364 5.32 29.43 16.61
CA LYS A 364 6.33 29.22 17.66
C LYS A 364 6.18 27.84 18.30
N LEU A 365 7.30 27.28 18.72
CA LEU A 365 7.37 26.00 19.43
C LEU A 365 7.36 26.23 20.94
N VAL A 366 6.41 25.61 21.63
CA VAL A 366 6.23 25.73 23.08
C VAL A 366 6.37 24.36 23.72
N SER A 367 7.30 24.22 24.66
CA SER A 367 7.49 22.98 25.41
C SER A 367 6.28 22.66 26.27
N GLY A 368 5.84 21.41 26.25
CA GLY A 368 4.70 20.90 26.99
C GLY A 368 5.09 19.85 28.02
N ARG A 369 4.22 18.85 28.18
CA ARG A 369 4.43 17.73 29.12
C ARG A 369 5.53 16.79 28.65
N LYS A 370 6.05 15.97 29.56
CA LYS A 370 7.00 14.89 29.24
C LYS A 370 6.88 13.73 30.22
N PHE A 371 7.32 12.54 29.80
CA PHE A 371 7.44 11.38 30.68
C PHE A 371 8.67 10.54 30.32
N GLN A 372 9.22 9.87 31.33
CA GLN A 372 10.41 9.01 31.21
C GLN A 372 10.01 7.59 30.81
N LEU A 373 10.84 6.97 29.99
CA LEU A 373 10.79 5.57 29.59
C LEU A 373 11.81 4.77 30.41
N GLN A 374 11.56 3.49 30.57
CA GLN A 374 12.47 2.56 31.26
C GLN A 374 13.46 1.86 30.30
N HIS A 375 13.41 2.23 29.03
CA HIS A 375 14.21 1.67 27.95
C HIS A 375 14.54 2.78 26.95
N GLU A 376 15.52 2.55 26.09
CA GLU A 376 15.85 3.47 25.01
C GLU A 376 14.68 3.65 24.03
N CYS A 377 14.64 4.78 23.30
CA CYS A 377 13.64 4.99 22.26
C CYS A 377 14.31 5.45 20.96
N THR A 378 13.93 4.87 19.83
CA THR A 378 14.52 5.16 18.50
C THR A 378 13.52 5.75 17.51
N CYS A 379 12.24 5.43 17.68
CA CYS A 379 11.11 5.94 16.92
C CYS A 379 9.89 6.07 17.82
N ILE A 380 8.99 6.97 17.42
CA ILE A 380 7.66 7.12 18.01
C ILE A 380 6.65 7.35 16.90
N THR A 381 5.52 6.66 16.97
CA THR A 381 4.32 6.97 16.17
C THR A 381 3.07 6.93 17.05
N HIS A 382 1.96 7.46 16.54
CA HIS A 382 0.73 7.63 17.29
C HIS A 382 -0.48 7.19 16.48
N HIS A 383 -1.42 6.48 17.12
CA HIS A 383 -2.73 6.17 16.56
C HIS A 383 -3.78 6.14 17.68
N GLN A 384 -4.86 6.91 17.53
CA GLN A 384 -6.04 6.85 18.42
C GLN A 384 -5.71 6.83 19.93
N GLY A 385 -4.76 7.66 20.38
CA GLY A 385 -4.39 7.75 21.80
C GLY A 385 -3.36 6.72 22.28
N ASP A 386 -2.94 5.81 21.40
CA ASP A 386 -1.84 4.89 21.62
C ASP A 386 -0.54 5.46 21.02
N LEU A 387 0.55 5.37 21.78
CA LEU A 387 1.91 5.63 21.32
C LEU A 387 2.61 4.30 21.07
N PHE A 388 3.25 4.18 19.92
CA PHE A 388 4.07 3.02 19.57
C PHE A 388 5.53 3.48 19.54
N VAL A 389 6.38 2.82 20.33
CA VAL A 389 7.75 3.23 20.60
C VAL A 389 8.69 2.07 20.34
N THR A 390 9.66 2.24 19.45
CA THR A 390 10.71 1.24 19.22
C THR A 390 11.91 1.47 20.11
N SER A 391 12.58 0.38 20.48
CA SER A 391 13.75 0.34 21.36
C SER A 391 14.69 -0.76 20.90
N GLY A 392 15.61 -0.48 19.97
CA GLY A 392 16.70 -1.36 19.54
C GLY A 392 16.28 -2.73 18.97
N GLN A 393 15.63 -3.57 19.77
CA GLN A 393 15.14 -4.92 19.49
C GLN A 393 13.63 -5.09 19.72
N GLU A 394 12.93 -4.07 20.21
CA GLU A 394 11.55 -4.21 20.70
C GLU A 394 10.63 -3.10 20.20
N LEU A 395 9.33 -3.41 20.07
CA LEU A 395 8.24 -2.45 19.90
C LEU A 395 7.34 -2.47 21.13
N TYR A 396 7.10 -1.29 21.68
CA TYR A 396 6.26 -1.07 22.85
C TYR A 396 5.02 -0.25 22.51
N LYS A 397 3.97 -0.49 23.28
CA LYS A 397 2.72 0.29 23.27
C LYS A 397 2.58 1.04 24.58
N TYR A 398 2.39 2.34 24.49
CA TYR A 398 2.18 3.26 25.61
C TYR A 398 0.88 4.02 25.43
N SER A 399 0.28 4.47 26.52
CA SER A 399 -0.74 5.53 26.48
C SER A 399 -0.08 6.91 26.41
N LEU A 400 -0.84 7.93 25.99
CA LEU A 400 -0.36 9.33 25.92
C LEU A 400 0.11 9.93 27.26
N ASN A 401 -0.29 9.36 28.40
CA ASN A 401 0.18 9.76 29.73
C ASN A 401 1.40 8.95 30.21
N GLY A 402 2.02 8.14 29.34
CA GLY A 402 3.28 7.45 29.63
C GLY A 402 3.14 6.12 30.37
N LYS A 403 1.93 5.57 30.48
CA LYS A 403 1.74 4.21 31.04
C LYS A 403 2.13 3.19 29.97
N LEU A 404 3.08 2.31 30.28
CA LEU A 404 3.37 1.15 29.46
C LEU A 404 2.15 0.22 29.46
N ILE A 405 1.60 -0.06 28.27
CA ILE A 405 0.47 -0.96 28.09
C ILE A 405 0.99 -2.38 27.89
N CYS A 406 1.86 -2.58 26.89
CA CYS A 406 2.48 -3.87 26.62
C CYS A 406 3.71 -3.72 25.71
N ARG A 407 4.49 -4.80 25.62
CA ARG A 407 5.46 -5.03 24.53
C ARG A 407 4.75 -5.81 23.44
N LEU A 408 4.71 -5.28 22.22
CA LEU A 408 4.02 -5.89 21.08
C LEU A 408 4.92 -6.84 20.31
N TYR A 409 6.18 -6.47 20.13
CA TYR A 409 7.09 -7.21 19.26
C TYR A 409 8.51 -7.21 19.80
N GLN A 410 9.25 -8.28 19.48
CA GLN A 410 10.64 -8.43 19.85
C GLN A 410 11.39 -9.27 18.81
N ASP A 411 12.56 -8.78 18.42
CA ASP A 411 13.51 -9.50 17.57
C ASP A 411 14.91 -9.42 18.20
N ARG A 412 15.44 -10.56 18.66
CA ARG A 412 16.78 -10.66 19.26
C ARG A 412 17.80 -11.34 18.35
N SER A 413 17.52 -11.38 17.05
CA SER A 413 18.42 -12.03 16.08
C SER A 413 19.78 -11.33 15.96
N ALA A 414 19.86 -10.04 16.28
CA ALA A 414 21.07 -9.25 16.35
C ALA A 414 20.91 -8.09 17.37
N ASP A 415 22.00 -7.37 17.61
CA ASP A 415 21.92 -6.05 18.23
C ASP A 415 21.29 -5.07 17.22
N TRP A 416 20.35 -4.25 17.67
CA TRP A 416 19.66 -3.25 16.82
C TRP A 416 18.93 -3.85 15.61
N THR A 417 17.85 -4.59 15.87
CA THR A 417 17.00 -5.22 14.85
C THR A 417 15.74 -4.44 14.53
N VAL A 418 15.28 -3.53 15.40
CA VAL A 418 14.00 -2.81 15.29
C VAL A 418 14.30 -1.30 15.23
N TYR A 419 14.21 -0.72 14.02
CA TYR A 419 14.66 0.66 13.78
C TYR A 419 13.54 1.69 13.90
N LYS A 420 12.59 1.69 12.96
CA LYS A 420 11.44 2.62 12.92
C LYS A 420 10.13 1.86 12.90
N CYS A 421 9.08 2.52 13.37
CA CYS A 421 7.73 2.02 13.29
C CYS A 421 6.76 3.03 12.68
N ALA A 422 5.78 2.54 11.95
CA ALA A 422 4.62 3.29 11.47
C ALA A 422 3.36 2.46 11.66
N VAL A 423 2.20 3.10 11.60
CA VAL A 423 0.89 2.47 11.84
C VAL A 423 0.00 2.75 10.65
N SER A 424 -0.81 1.76 10.24
CA SER A 424 -1.79 1.97 9.16
C SER A 424 -2.82 3.03 9.57
N PRO A 425 -3.46 3.72 8.60
CA PRO A 425 -4.52 4.69 8.91
C PRO A 425 -5.66 4.09 9.75
N THR A 426 -5.99 2.84 9.47
CA THR A 426 -6.99 2.02 10.19
C THR A 426 -6.51 1.53 11.56
N GLY A 427 -5.20 1.50 11.80
CA GLY A 427 -4.59 1.02 13.04
C GLY A 427 -4.58 -0.49 13.22
N ASP A 428 -5.00 -1.25 12.20
CA ASP A 428 -5.00 -2.71 12.19
C ASP A 428 -3.60 -3.30 11.94
N ARG A 429 -2.69 -2.51 11.35
CA ARG A 429 -1.33 -2.93 11.00
C ARG A 429 -0.28 -1.98 11.54
N LEU A 430 0.85 -2.57 11.91
CA LEU A 430 2.07 -1.89 12.31
C LEU A 430 3.18 -2.30 11.35
N TYR A 431 3.95 -1.34 10.87
CA TYR A 431 5.08 -1.58 10.01
C TYR A 431 6.35 -1.28 10.80
N ILE A 432 7.34 -2.16 10.69
CA ILE A 432 8.62 -2.02 11.38
C ILE A 432 9.73 -2.23 10.37
N THR A 433 10.63 -1.27 10.26
CA THR A 433 11.88 -1.54 9.55
C THR A 433 12.81 -2.36 10.45
N ASN A 434 13.29 -3.47 9.90
CA ASN A 434 14.03 -4.49 10.63
C ASN A 434 15.45 -4.69 10.05
N TYR A 435 16.29 -5.40 10.79
CA TYR A 435 17.68 -5.72 10.52
C TYR A 435 17.96 -6.05 9.05
N TRP A 436 19.11 -5.57 8.61
CA TRP A 436 19.65 -5.72 7.26
C TRP A 436 18.83 -5.03 6.17
N ASN A 437 17.76 -5.63 5.68
CA ASN A 437 17.04 -5.16 4.50
C ASN A 437 15.56 -5.53 4.51
N LYS A 438 14.98 -5.59 5.72
CA LYS A 438 13.64 -6.13 5.97
C LYS A 438 12.67 -5.05 6.41
N LEU A 439 11.42 -5.22 5.99
CA LEU A 439 10.25 -4.54 6.52
C LEU A 439 9.29 -5.61 7.04
N HIS A 440 8.98 -5.57 8.34
CA HIS A 440 7.98 -6.45 8.95
C HIS A 440 6.64 -5.73 8.99
N THR A 441 5.58 -6.42 8.60
CA THR A 441 4.20 -6.01 8.87
C THR A 441 3.66 -6.85 10.01
N LEU A 442 3.16 -6.21 11.04
CA LEU A 442 2.51 -6.84 12.18
C LEU A 442 1.03 -6.48 12.22
N ALA A 443 0.22 -7.33 12.82
CA ALA A 443 -1.10 -6.96 13.29
C ALA A 443 -0.99 -6.02 14.51
N ARG A 444 -2.10 -5.35 14.86
CA ARG A 444 -2.16 -4.44 16.02
C ARG A 444 -1.74 -5.10 17.34
N ASP A 445 -1.92 -6.41 17.48
CA ASP A 445 -1.53 -7.17 18.67
C ASP A 445 -0.05 -7.59 18.68
N GLY A 446 0.70 -7.30 17.61
CA GLY A 446 2.12 -7.63 17.46
C GLY A 446 2.40 -8.91 16.66
N THR A 447 1.37 -9.64 16.22
CA THR A 447 1.52 -10.85 15.39
C THR A 447 2.18 -10.50 14.05
N LEU A 448 3.24 -11.21 13.66
CA LEU A 448 3.89 -11.03 12.36
C LEU A 448 2.95 -11.52 11.24
N LEU A 449 2.58 -10.61 10.33
CA LEU A 449 1.73 -10.90 9.18
C LEU A 449 2.54 -11.13 7.92
N ALA A 450 3.57 -10.32 7.70
CA ALA A 450 4.36 -10.33 6.47
C ALA A 450 5.80 -9.87 6.69
N THR A 451 6.67 -10.21 5.77
CA THR A 451 8.04 -9.70 5.70
C THR A 451 8.41 -9.41 4.25
N TYR A 452 8.60 -8.13 3.93
CA TYR A 452 9.19 -7.69 2.68
C TYR A 452 10.70 -7.59 2.82
N THR A 453 11.43 -8.11 1.82
CA THR A 453 12.90 -8.09 1.78
C THR A 453 13.34 -7.65 0.39
N ASP A 454 14.25 -6.69 0.31
CA ASP A 454 14.80 -6.20 -0.96
C ASP A 454 16.28 -5.84 -0.78
N PRO A 455 17.21 -6.30 -1.62
CA PRO A 455 18.63 -5.95 -1.52
C PRO A 455 18.89 -4.43 -1.54
N ALA A 456 18.05 -3.66 -2.25
CA ALA A 456 18.14 -2.20 -2.33
C ALA A 456 17.67 -1.49 -1.04
N LEU A 457 17.13 -2.23 -0.07
CA LEU A 457 16.62 -1.73 1.21
C LEU A 457 17.64 -1.81 2.35
N GLU A 458 18.94 -1.88 2.04
CA GLU A 458 20.00 -2.05 3.03
C GLU A 458 20.01 -0.93 4.11
N TYR A 459 19.95 -1.36 5.37
CA TYR A 459 19.73 -0.58 6.58
C TYR A 459 18.48 0.33 6.48
N PRO A 460 17.27 -0.22 6.67
CA PRO A 460 16.05 0.54 6.46
C PRO A 460 15.76 1.51 7.62
N TRP A 461 16.29 2.72 7.56
CA TRP A 461 16.16 3.71 8.63
C TRP A 461 14.96 4.64 8.49
N GLY A 462 14.40 4.79 7.28
CA GLY A 462 13.25 5.64 7.03
C GLY A 462 11.98 4.83 6.80
N LEU A 463 10.88 5.23 7.44
CA LEU A 463 9.58 4.57 7.31
C LEU A 463 8.44 5.57 7.47
N HIS A 464 7.44 5.50 6.58
CA HIS A 464 6.18 6.24 6.72
C HIS A 464 5.05 5.48 6.04
N VAL A 465 3.80 5.73 6.47
CA VAL A 465 2.61 5.15 5.85
C VAL A 465 1.75 6.30 5.32
N THR A 466 1.35 6.23 4.06
CA THR A 466 0.52 7.26 3.43
C THR A 466 -0.93 7.15 3.93
N PRO A 467 -1.78 8.18 3.73
CA PRO A 467 -3.22 8.07 4.04
C PRO A 467 -3.93 6.92 3.29
N ALA A 468 -3.38 6.51 2.15
CA ALA A 468 -3.84 5.34 1.40
C ALA A 468 -3.29 4.01 1.95
N GLY A 469 -2.52 4.00 3.03
CA GLY A 469 -1.98 2.77 3.64
C GLY A 469 -0.76 2.19 2.92
N GLN A 470 -0.23 2.85 1.89
CA GLN A 470 1.01 2.43 1.23
C GLN A 470 2.21 2.79 2.10
N VAL A 471 3.25 1.97 2.04
CA VAL A 471 4.42 2.14 2.88
C VAL A 471 5.55 2.77 2.08
N LEU A 472 6.10 3.86 2.59
CA LEU A 472 7.32 4.47 2.09
C LEU A 472 8.48 4.05 2.99
N VAL A 473 9.54 3.53 2.40
CA VAL A 473 10.70 3.03 3.15
C VAL A 473 11.99 3.43 2.45
N CYS A 474 13.05 3.75 3.21
CA CYS A 474 14.34 4.14 2.65
C CYS A 474 15.44 3.14 3.00
N GLY A 475 16.26 2.76 2.01
CA GLY A 475 17.52 2.04 2.22
C GLY A 475 18.66 3.03 2.42
N TYR A 476 19.24 3.06 3.62
CA TYR A 476 20.27 4.03 3.99
C TYR A 476 21.57 3.85 3.19
N SER A 477 22.10 2.63 3.10
CA SER A 477 23.41 2.40 2.46
C SER A 477 23.37 2.58 0.95
N LEU A 478 22.24 2.21 0.33
CA LEU A 478 22.06 2.26 -1.12
C LEU A 478 21.30 3.51 -1.60
N ALA A 479 21.02 4.44 -0.68
CA ALA A 479 20.38 5.72 -0.96
C ALA A 479 19.08 5.59 -1.78
N THR A 480 18.22 4.63 -1.41
CA THR A 480 16.96 4.38 -2.11
C THR A 480 15.76 4.87 -1.31
N VAL A 481 14.72 5.28 -2.02
CA VAL A 481 13.37 5.51 -1.50
C VAL A 481 12.44 4.59 -2.25
N GLN A 482 11.73 3.74 -1.54
CA GLN A 482 10.88 2.70 -2.10
C GLN A 482 9.44 2.87 -1.62
N GLN A 483 8.51 2.52 -2.50
CA GLN A 483 7.10 2.39 -2.20
C GLN A 483 6.76 0.91 -2.15
N VAL A 484 6.11 0.49 -1.08
CA VAL A 484 5.71 -0.89 -0.81
C VAL A 484 4.19 -0.91 -0.63
N GLY A 485 3.57 -2.01 -1.06
CA GLY A 485 2.14 -2.23 -0.90
C GLY A 485 1.71 -2.20 0.56
N TRP A 486 0.42 -1.98 0.79
CA TRP A 486 -0.16 -1.94 2.13
C TRP A 486 -0.06 -3.29 2.86
N GLU A 487 0.01 -4.43 2.15
CA GLU A 487 0.29 -5.72 2.81
C GLU A 487 1.69 -5.72 3.44
N GLY A 488 2.61 -4.93 2.88
CA GLY A 488 4.02 -4.92 3.23
C GLY A 488 4.76 -6.18 2.80
N GLU A 489 4.34 -6.78 1.67
CA GLU A 489 4.94 -7.99 1.08
C GLU A 489 5.67 -7.70 -0.22
N SER A 490 5.20 -6.73 -1.00
CA SER A 490 5.68 -6.47 -2.36
C SER A 490 6.00 -5.00 -2.59
N LYS A 491 7.07 -4.79 -3.36
CA LYS A 491 7.47 -3.48 -3.85
C LYS A 491 6.52 -3.01 -4.94
N LEU A 492 6.07 -1.77 -4.83
CA LEU A 492 5.33 -1.08 -5.90
C LEU A 492 6.29 -0.34 -6.83
N ALA A 493 7.25 0.41 -6.26
CA ALA A 493 8.24 1.16 -7.05
C ALA A 493 9.49 1.54 -6.25
N THR A 494 10.58 1.81 -6.97
CA THR A 494 11.67 2.65 -6.48
C THR A 494 11.37 4.08 -6.91
N LEU A 495 11.18 5.00 -5.96
CA LEU A 495 10.80 6.38 -6.23
C LEU A 495 12.00 7.30 -6.45
N ALA A 496 13.12 7.01 -5.78
CA ALA A 496 14.35 7.77 -5.94
C ALA A 496 15.56 6.94 -5.54
N THR A 497 16.71 7.30 -6.09
CA THR A 497 18.01 6.69 -5.87
C THR A 497 19.09 7.76 -5.61
N GLN A 498 20.35 7.32 -5.51
CA GLN A 498 21.48 8.23 -5.42
C GLN A 498 21.59 9.19 -6.63
N GLU A 499 21.18 8.75 -7.82
CA GLU A 499 21.21 9.57 -9.05
C GLU A 499 20.29 10.79 -8.94
N ASP A 500 19.20 10.66 -8.18
CA ASP A 500 18.25 11.72 -7.88
C ASP A 500 18.75 12.68 -6.78
N GLY A 501 19.96 12.43 -6.26
CA GLY A 501 20.59 13.24 -5.23
C GLY A 501 20.25 12.81 -3.80
N VAL A 502 19.59 11.66 -3.61
CA VAL A 502 19.41 11.02 -2.31
C VAL A 502 20.76 10.61 -1.74
N ARG A 503 21.02 10.94 -0.48
CA ARG A 503 22.27 10.64 0.22
C ARG A 503 21.96 10.24 1.65
N SER A 504 22.32 9.01 2.01
CA SER A 504 22.14 8.46 3.36
C SER A 504 20.75 8.79 3.94
N PRO A 505 19.67 8.43 3.23
CA PRO A 505 18.31 8.76 3.64
C PRO A 505 18.04 8.10 4.99
N TRP A 506 17.62 8.91 5.95
CA TRP A 506 17.37 8.48 7.32
C TRP A 506 15.88 8.44 7.64
N LEU A 507 15.08 9.21 6.91
CA LEU A 507 13.66 9.31 7.14
C LEU A 507 12.94 9.66 5.84
N VAL A 508 11.70 9.20 5.72
CA VAL A 508 10.74 9.62 4.71
C VAL A 508 9.44 10.04 5.41
N CYS A 509 8.72 10.99 4.83
CA CYS A 509 7.42 11.44 5.30
C CYS A 509 6.56 11.83 4.09
N TYR A 510 5.25 11.59 4.14
CA TYR A 510 4.32 12.02 3.10
C TYR A 510 3.49 13.21 3.59
N SER A 511 3.41 14.25 2.77
CA SER A 511 2.53 15.40 2.96
C SER A 511 1.33 15.26 2.04
N SER A 512 0.14 15.03 2.62
CA SER A 512 -1.12 15.04 1.87
C SER A 512 -1.49 16.45 1.40
N THR A 513 -1.15 17.48 2.17
CA THR A 513 -1.44 18.88 1.85
C THR A 513 -0.75 19.35 0.57
N THR A 514 0.47 18.85 0.31
CA THR A 514 1.27 19.25 -0.86
C THR A 514 1.46 18.12 -1.88
N SER A 515 0.86 16.96 -1.66
CA SER A 515 1.12 15.72 -2.42
C SER A 515 2.62 15.52 -2.66
N SER A 516 3.38 15.52 -1.55
CA SER A 516 4.85 15.46 -1.64
C SER A 516 5.44 14.44 -0.68
N ILE A 517 6.53 13.81 -1.09
CA ILE A 517 7.35 12.96 -0.25
C ILE A 517 8.58 13.76 0.19
N ILE A 518 8.78 13.84 1.50
CA ILE A 518 9.90 14.58 2.11
C ILE A 518 10.91 13.57 2.63
N VAL A 519 12.16 13.69 2.20
CA VAL A 519 13.26 12.79 2.61
C VAL A 519 14.24 13.56 3.49
N GLY A 520 14.37 13.08 4.72
CA GLY A 520 15.38 13.50 5.68
C GLY A 520 16.68 12.74 5.46
N GLN A 521 17.80 13.46 5.50
CA GLN A 521 19.12 12.92 5.17
C GLN A 521 20.11 13.15 6.30
N LYS A 522 21.08 12.24 6.40
CA LYS A 522 22.16 12.31 7.37
C LYS A 522 23.36 13.04 6.81
N TRP A 523 23.97 13.93 7.60
CA TRP A 523 25.14 14.74 7.24
C TRP A 523 24.93 15.57 5.97
N VAL A 524 23.74 16.13 5.83
CA VAL A 524 23.37 17.00 4.72
C VAL A 524 22.47 18.12 5.26
N ASP A 525 22.73 19.35 4.83
CA ASP A 525 22.01 20.56 5.28
C ASP A 525 20.62 20.72 4.69
N ASN A 526 20.15 19.75 3.89
CA ASN A 526 18.91 19.86 3.16
C ASN A 526 18.04 18.60 3.26
N ILE A 527 16.74 18.83 3.32
CA ILE A 527 15.72 17.84 2.96
C ILE A 527 15.59 17.79 1.43
N LEU A 528 15.11 16.67 0.91
CA LEU A 528 14.60 16.57 -0.45
C LEU A 528 13.08 16.54 -0.40
N VAL A 529 12.44 17.22 -1.36
CA VAL A 529 10.99 17.24 -1.50
C VAL A 529 10.65 16.75 -2.90
N PHE A 530 9.97 15.61 -2.97
CA PHE A 530 9.53 15.01 -4.22
C PHE A 530 8.06 15.35 -4.41
N ARG A 531 7.72 16.09 -5.46
CA ARG A 531 6.32 16.28 -5.83
C ARG A 531 5.83 15.02 -6.53
N VAL A 532 4.73 14.45 -6.07
CA VAL A 532 4.18 13.20 -6.60
C VAL A 532 2.72 13.34 -7.01
N GLU A 533 2.30 12.51 -7.96
CA GLU A 533 0.90 12.35 -8.39
C GLU A 533 0.39 10.94 -8.17
#